data_AF-A0A517PKJ3-F1
#
_entry.id   AF-A0A517PKJ3-F1
#
_cell.length_a   1.000
_cell.length_b   1.000
_cell.length_c   1.000
_cell.angle_alpha   90.00
_cell.angle_beta   90.00
_cell.angle_gamma   90.00
#
_symmetry.space_group_name_H-M   'P 1'
#
loop_
_entity.id
_entity.type
_entity.pdbx_description
1 polymer ?
#
loop_
_entity_poly.entity_id
_entity_poly.type
_entity_poly.pdbx_seq_one_letter_code
_entity_poly.pdbx_strand_id
1 'polypeptide(L)'
;MTAETTTDKRLHCPSCNKKAKRVSQVTLRALLKDQFATEIGSDDHSCCDSHSGCTSLTEDTGWRYCDSSDCDVVYFSETGDISFTKSQLNVPVGVKETSGERPLCYCFGHSVASIKNELRTKEHSDALEDIRDKMKAPGCHCETSNPSGSCCLGSVSKGIRIAQKELELNASNETPTSIVKPSTGRVEKFAQIGTVFSAIMASACCWLPLLLLAVGVSGAGIAATLETYRPLFIIVTFGFLGSAFYFTYRPKKFAAGTGHGCCPTETMEAEDCCTPKAKRRFNMMSLNKVMLWGVTVLAVAFLFFPSYVGLLFGTGNNSAVTENMHRAVFQIEGMTCEGCATTVAQAIRQVPGVVAVEISYEKRQAAVGVEPGSPIPKKEILAALKKAGYSGKILSTEETSEASDHIITATTPPSIDGDDEQSSNIPNEFFLQTVLNIEGMTCEECAKRVSEMIHSVPGITDVHVDFESGRANVQSPACCAFPKEAVLSAVEKSGFHGKVIVEETPVSTSSTKQ
;
A
#
# COMPACT_ATOMS: atom_id res chain seq x y z
N MET A 1 -38.79 37.10 29.26
CA MET A 1 -38.23 35.92 29.95
C MET A 1 -38.79 34.69 29.28
N THR A 2 -37.94 33.94 28.59
CA THR A 2 -38.25 32.62 28.03
C THR A 2 -37.07 31.74 28.36
N ALA A 3 -37.22 30.88 29.36
CA ALA A 3 -36.19 29.93 29.74
C ALA A 3 -36.25 28.77 28.75
N GLU A 4 -35.37 28.77 27.74
CA GLU A 4 -35.05 27.57 26.98
C GLU A 4 -34.28 26.62 27.90
N THR A 5 -35.02 25.87 28.71
CA THR A 5 -34.47 24.79 29.53
C THR A 5 -33.94 23.72 28.58
N THR A 6 -32.64 23.74 28.30
CA THR A 6 -31.96 22.71 27.52
C THR A 6 -32.04 21.38 28.27
N THR A 7 -33.05 20.57 27.96
CA THR A 7 -33.29 19.28 28.58
C THR A 7 -32.14 18.34 28.24
N ASP A 8 -31.30 18.03 29.22
CA ASP A 8 -30.14 17.16 29.02
C ASP A 8 -30.59 15.76 28.58
N LYS A 9 -30.15 15.32 27.41
CA LYS A 9 -30.61 14.07 26.80
C LYS A 9 -29.99 12.89 27.51
N ARG A 10 -30.80 12.16 28.27
CA ARG A 10 -30.36 11.02 29.08
C ARG A 10 -29.96 9.82 28.20
N LEU A 11 -28.70 9.78 27.76
CA LEU A 11 -28.12 8.68 26.96
C LEU A 11 -27.63 7.48 27.80
N HIS A 12 -27.63 7.60 29.13
CA HIS A 12 -27.19 6.56 30.07
C HIS A 12 -28.37 6.11 30.95
N CYS A 13 -28.42 4.81 31.29
CA CYS A 13 -29.50 4.26 32.10
C CYS A 13 -29.53 4.92 33.50
N PRO A 14 -30.65 5.52 33.95
CA PRO A 14 -30.71 6.21 35.24
C PRO A 14 -30.44 5.30 36.45
N SER A 15 -30.70 3.98 36.32
CA SER A 15 -30.48 3.01 37.40
C SER A 15 -29.04 2.50 37.51
N CYS A 16 -28.29 2.41 36.41
CA CYS A 16 -26.96 1.75 36.40
C CYS A 16 -25.85 2.53 35.67
N ASN A 17 -26.15 3.73 35.17
CA ASN A 17 -25.25 4.64 34.46
C ASN A 17 -24.45 4.06 33.26
N LYS A 18 -24.89 2.91 32.70
CA LYS A 18 -24.28 2.34 31.48
C LYS A 18 -24.94 2.97 30.25
N LYS A 19 -24.16 3.19 29.17
CA LYS A 19 -24.66 3.74 27.89
C LYS A 19 -25.81 2.88 27.37
N ALA A 20 -26.93 3.51 27.02
CA ALA A 20 -28.09 2.85 26.46
C ALA A 20 -28.12 2.91 24.93
N LYS A 21 -28.94 2.06 24.33
CA LYS A 21 -29.18 1.99 22.87
C LYS A 21 -30.49 2.67 22.53
N ARG A 22 -30.66 3.12 21.28
CA ARG A 22 -31.97 3.54 20.74
C ARG A 22 -32.92 2.36 20.57
N VAL A 23 -34.22 2.64 20.66
CA VAL A 23 -35.30 1.66 20.47
C VAL A 23 -36.57 2.38 19.98
N SER A 24 -37.36 1.76 19.09
CA SER A 24 -38.56 2.39 18.53
C SER A 24 -39.74 2.32 19.51
N GLN A 25 -40.68 3.28 19.42
CA GLN A 25 -41.91 3.23 20.20
C GLN A 25 -42.75 2.00 19.84
N VAL A 26 -42.70 1.55 18.59
CA VAL A 26 -43.31 0.28 18.12
C VAL A 26 -42.81 -0.91 18.95
N THR A 27 -41.50 -0.99 19.22
CA THR A 27 -40.90 -2.04 20.06
C THR A 27 -41.50 -2.01 21.47
N LEU A 28 -41.62 -0.83 22.08
CA LEU A 28 -42.14 -0.71 23.44
C LEU A 28 -43.63 -1.04 23.50
N ARG A 29 -44.46 -0.47 22.61
CA ARG A 29 -45.91 -0.73 22.57
C ARG A 29 -46.24 -2.21 22.32
N ALA A 30 -45.42 -2.93 21.56
CA ALA A 30 -45.60 -4.36 21.28
C ALA A 30 -45.17 -5.28 22.45
N LEU A 31 -44.24 -4.83 23.31
CA LEU A 31 -43.61 -5.70 24.32
C LEU A 31 -43.90 -5.32 25.77
N LEU A 32 -44.46 -4.14 26.05
CA LEU A 32 -45.02 -3.80 27.36
C LEU A 32 -46.40 -4.43 27.55
N LYS A 33 -46.76 -4.69 28.82
CA LYS A 33 -48.14 -5.02 29.19
C LYS A 33 -49.04 -3.82 28.92
N ASP A 34 -50.28 -4.08 28.49
CA ASP A 34 -51.25 -3.09 28.03
C ASP A 34 -51.39 -1.88 28.98
N GLN A 35 -51.41 -2.14 30.29
CA GLN A 35 -51.47 -1.15 31.36
C GLN A 35 -50.31 -0.14 31.41
N PHE A 36 -49.17 -0.42 30.77
CA PHE A 36 -48.00 0.46 30.65
C PHE A 36 -47.81 0.96 29.21
N ALA A 37 -48.33 0.24 28.21
CA ALA A 37 -48.30 0.70 26.82
C ALA A 37 -49.05 2.03 26.62
N THR A 38 -50.07 2.30 27.43
CA THR A 38 -50.80 3.58 27.48
C THR A 38 -50.01 4.78 28.03
N GLU A 39 -48.85 4.56 28.65
CA GLU A 39 -47.96 5.64 29.10
C GLU A 39 -47.08 6.21 27.96
N ILE A 40 -47.14 5.60 26.77
CA ILE A 40 -46.38 6.02 25.59
C ILE A 40 -47.28 6.84 24.69
N GLY A 41 -46.86 8.07 24.39
CA GLY A 41 -47.56 9.00 23.50
C GLY A 41 -47.95 8.38 22.16
N SER A 42 -49.09 8.79 21.63
CA SER A 42 -49.75 8.19 20.46
C SER A 42 -49.19 8.67 19.10
N ASP A 43 -47.94 9.13 19.05
CA ASP A 43 -47.32 9.58 17.80
C ASP A 43 -46.97 8.36 16.95
N ASP A 44 -47.69 8.18 15.84
CA ASP A 44 -47.74 6.90 15.11
C ASP A 44 -46.67 6.79 14.01
N HIS A 45 -45.40 7.02 14.40
CA HIS A 45 -44.25 6.85 13.53
C HIS A 45 -43.84 5.38 13.42
N SER A 46 -44.64 4.59 12.68
CA SER A 46 -44.26 3.26 12.22
C SER A 46 -43.08 3.36 11.23
N CYS A 47 -42.05 2.52 11.42
CA CYS A 47 -40.93 2.41 10.49
C CYS A 47 -41.34 1.85 9.12
N CYS A 48 -42.44 1.11 9.06
CA CYS A 48 -42.86 0.33 7.90
C CYS A 48 -44.32 0.63 7.56
N ASP A 49 -44.55 1.07 6.33
CA ASP A 49 -45.89 1.24 5.77
C ASP A 49 -46.20 0.09 4.80
N SER A 50 -47.46 -0.33 4.75
CA SER A 50 -47.89 -1.62 4.19
C SER A 50 -47.77 -1.73 2.66
N HIS A 51 -47.46 -0.63 1.98
CA HIS A 51 -47.36 -0.56 0.52
C HIS A 51 -46.00 -0.09 -0.03
N SER A 52 -45.11 0.45 0.81
CA SER A 52 -43.84 1.08 0.37
C SER A 52 -42.58 0.52 1.04
N GLY A 53 -42.72 -0.32 2.07
CA GLY A 53 -41.61 -0.93 2.79
C GLY A 53 -41.08 -0.09 3.95
N CYS A 54 -40.03 -0.57 4.60
CA CYS A 54 -39.51 0.06 5.82
C CYS A 54 -38.50 1.17 5.50
N THR A 55 -38.80 2.38 5.96
CA THR A 55 -37.89 3.54 5.91
C THR A 55 -37.15 3.64 7.25
N SER A 56 -35.84 3.91 7.23
CA SER A 56 -35.12 4.16 8.48
C SER A 56 -35.63 5.43 9.15
N LEU A 57 -36.05 5.33 10.42
CA LEU A 57 -36.40 6.47 11.25
C LEU A 57 -35.35 7.58 11.13
N THR A 58 -35.75 8.71 10.57
CA THR A 58 -34.92 9.93 10.47
C THR A 58 -34.82 10.67 11.80
N GLU A 59 -35.67 10.33 12.76
CA GLU A 59 -35.85 11.04 14.02
C GLU A 59 -35.69 10.12 15.23
N ASP A 60 -35.16 10.67 16.33
CA ASP A 60 -34.85 9.92 17.54
C ASP A 60 -36.10 9.89 18.44
N THR A 61 -36.63 8.70 18.70
CA THR A 61 -37.94 8.44 19.31
C THR A 61 -38.10 8.90 20.77
N GLY A 62 -37.03 9.41 21.38
CA GLY A 62 -36.97 9.79 22.80
C GLY A 62 -36.84 8.61 23.76
N TRP A 63 -36.68 7.37 23.26
CA TRP A 63 -36.63 6.15 24.09
C TRP A 63 -35.30 5.41 23.99
N ARG A 64 -34.93 4.76 25.10
CA ARG A 64 -33.63 4.10 25.30
C ARG A 64 -33.79 2.70 25.89
N TYR A 65 -32.99 1.75 25.41
CA TYR A 65 -32.91 0.36 25.87
C TYR A 65 -31.60 0.11 26.64
N CYS A 66 -31.72 -0.45 27.84
CA CYS A 66 -30.60 -0.80 28.72
C CYS A 66 -30.25 -2.29 28.57
N ASP A 67 -29.12 -2.60 27.93
CA ASP A 67 -28.66 -4.00 27.72
C ASP A 67 -27.77 -4.55 28.84
N SER A 68 -27.64 -3.82 29.95
CA SER A 68 -26.96 -4.27 31.17
C SER A 68 -27.69 -5.48 31.78
N SER A 69 -26.96 -6.57 32.04
CA SER A 69 -27.45 -7.73 32.78
C SER A 69 -27.91 -7.38 34.19
N ASP A 70 -27.08 -6.58 34.89
CA ASP A 70 -27.16 -6.33 36.34
C ASP A 70 -28.09 -5.14 36.69
N CYS A 71 -29.11 -4.90 35.86
CA CYS A 71 -30.03 -3.77 36.00
C CYS A 71 -31.42 -4.15 35.51
N ASP A 72 -32.44 -4.02 36.36
CA ASP A 72 -33.80 -4.45 36.04
C ASP A 72 -34.56 -3.49 35.09
N VAL A 73 -34.08 -2.25 34.94
CA VAL A 73 -34.59 -1.30 33.93
C VAL A 73 -34.27 -1.82 32.53
N VAL A 74 -35.31 -1.94 31.71
CA VAL A 74 -35.26 -2.36 30.30
C VAL A 74 -35.34 -1.15 29.39
N TYR A 75 -36.33 -0.27 29.61
CA TYR A 75 -36.57 0.92 28.82
C TYR A 75 -36.60 2.19 29.69
N PHE A 76 -36.27 3.34 29.13
CA PHE A 76 -36.46 4.65 29.76
C PHE A 76 -36.52 5.78 28.72
N SER A 77 -37.10 6.92 29.10
CA SER A 77 -37.14 8.13 28.27
C SER A 77 -35.85 8.96 28.37
N GLU A 78 -35.47 9.65 27.29
CA GLU A 78 -34.38 10.62 27.28
C GLU A 78 -34.68 11.89 28.08
N THR A 79 -35.96 12.29 28.16
CA THR A 79 -36.40 13.63 28.58
C THR A 79 -37.39 13.61 29.74
N GLY A 80 -38.03 12.47 30.01
CA GLY A 80 -38.86 12.25 31.20
C GLY A 80 -38.28 11.17 32.11
N ASP A 81 -38.75 11.13 33.36
CA ASP A 81 -38.34 10.12 34.35
C ASP A 81 -39.10 8.78 34.25
N ILE A 82 -39.82 8.55 33.15
CA ILE A 82 -40.49 7.27 32.87
C ILE A 82 -39.46 6.19 32.56
N SER A 83 -39.55 5.05 33.25
CA SER A 83 -38.76 3.87 32.96
C SER A 83 -39.54 2.58 33.22
N PHE A 84 -39.28 1.56 32.41
CA PHE A 84 -39.94 0.27 32.46
C PHE A 84 -38.94 -0.84 32.76
N THR A 85 -39.33 -1.76 33.65
CA THR A 85 -38.51 -2.86 34.16
C THR A 85 -38.97 -4.21 33.61
N LYS A 86 -38.17 -5.28 33.79
CA LYS A 86 -38.48 -6.64 33.31
C LYS A 86 -39.90 -7.12 33.63
N SER A 87 -40.42 -6.81 34.81
CA SER A 87 -41.76 -7.25 35.26
C SER A 87 -42.93 -6.58 34.51
N GLN A 88 -42.66 -5.50 33.77
CA GLN A 88 -43.64 -4.71 33.03
C GLN A 88 -43.76 -5.12 31.56
N LEU A 89 -42.90 -6.03 31.08
CA LEU A 89 -42.94 -6.59 29.73
C LEU A 89 -43.74 -7.90 29.65
N ASN A 90 -44.22 -8.21 28.45
CA ASN A 90 -44.87 -9.47 28.07
C ASN A 90 -43.87 -10.61 27.80
N VAL A 91 -42.59 -10.30 27.60
CA VAL A 91 -41.52 -11.27 27.29
C VAL A 91 -40.33 -11.14 28.25
N PRO A 92 -39.67 -12.25 28.64
CA PRO A 92 -38.44 -12.20 29.44
C PRO A 92 -37.27 -11.65 28.63
N VAL A 93 -36.41 -10.83 29.25
CA VAL A 93 -35.40 -10.04 28.53
C VAL A 93 -34.04 -10.73 28.60
N GLY A 94 -33.77 -11.64 27.67
CA GLY A 94 -32.70 -12.65 27.78
C GLY A 94 -31.26 -12.17 28.07
N VAL A 95 -30.92 -10.89 27.85
CA VAL A 95 -29.62 -10.33 28.25
C VAL A 95 -29.53 -10.02 29.77
N LYS A 96 -30.67 -9.98 30.45
CA LYS A 96 -30.86 -9.73 31.89
C LYS A 96 -31.26 -10.97 32.68
N GLU A 97 -31.42 -12.10 31.99
CA GLU A 97 -31.71 -13.40 32.59
C GLU A 97 -30.41 -14.18 32.79
N THR A 98 -30.15 -14.66 34.00
CA THR A 98 -28.92 -15.41 34.34
C THR A 98 -29.10 -16.93 34.27
N SER A 99 -30.34 -17.41 34.33
CA SER A 99 -30.73 -18.83 34.31
C SER A 99 -31.93 -19.07 33.38
N GLY A 100 -32.38 -20.32 33.27
CA GLY A 100 -33.47 -20.71 32.36
C GLY A 100 -33.10 -20.57 30.89
N GLU A 101 -34.11 -20.31 30.04
CA GLU A 101 -33.98 -20.24 28.59
C GLU A 101 -33.00 -19.17 28.11
N ARG A 102 -33.18 -17.93 28.59
CA ARG A 102 -32.47 -16.72 28.13
C ARG A 102 -32.64 -16.52 26.61
N PRO A 103 -33.80 -16.02 26.14
CA PRO A 103 -34.10 -15.90 24.71
C PRO A 103 -33.18 -14.90 23.97
N LEU A 104 -32.86 -15.22 22.72
CA LEU A 104 -31.94 -14.48 21.86
C LEU A 104 -32.59 -14.11 20.52
N CYS A 105 -33.33 -15.04 19.90
CA CYS A 105 -34.17 -14.80 18.74
C CYS A 105 -35.63 -15.08 19.09
N TYR A 106 -36.38 -14.02 19.38
CA TYR A 106 -37.78 -14.10 19.79
C TYR A 106 -38.72 -14.54 18.66
N CYS A 107 -38.35 -14.29 17.39
CA CYS A 107 -39.17 -14.70 16.24
C CYS A 107 -39.13 -16.21 15.95
N PHE A 108 -38.01 -16.89 16.26
CA PHE A 108 -37.80 -18.30 15.89
C PHE A 108 -37.42 -19.21 17.06
N GLY A 109 -37.45 -18.72 18.30
CA GLY A 109 -37.33 -19.52 19.52
C GLY A 109 -35.89 -19.81 20.00
N HIS A 110 -34.85 -19.27 19.37
CA HIS A 110 -33.47 -19.54 19.80
C HIS A 110 -33.13 -18.85 21.13
N SER A 111 -32.59 -19.62 22.06
CA SER A 111 -32.24 -19.23 23.43
C SER A 111 -30.83 -19.72 23.78
N VAL A 112 -30.24 -19.24 24.88
CA VAL A 112 -28.95 -19.80 25.33
C VAL A 112 -29.13 -21.27 25.75
N ALA A 113 -30.31 -21.67 26.22
CA ALA A 113 -30.60 -23.07 26.54
C ALA A 113 -30.75 -23.96 25.29
N SER A 114 -31.44 -23.51 24.23
CA SER A 114 -31.57 -24.27 22.98
C SER A 114 -30.20 -24.49 22.33
N ILE A 115 -29.38 -23.44 22.27
CA ILE A 115 -28.01 -23.49 21.75
C ILE A 115 -27.11 -24.40 22.58
N LYS A 116 -27.24 -24.41 23.92
CA LYS A 116 -26.56 -25.40 24.77
C LYS A 116 -26.98 -26.84 24.48
N ASN A 117 -28.23 -27.07 24.10
CA ASN A 117 -28.73 -28.39 23.75
C ASN A 117 -28.17 -28.86 22.40
N GLU A 118 -28.12 -27.98 21.40
CA GLU A 118 -27.43 -28.24 20.13
C GLU A 118 -25.95 -28.57 20.34
N LEU A 119 -25.21 -27.72 21.07
CA LEU A 119 -23.78 -27.92 21.32
C LEU A 119 -23.48 -29.24 22.07
N ARG A 120 -24.40 -29.72 22.94
CA ARG A 120 -24.28 -31.02 23.62
C ARG A 120 -24.59 -32.23 22.74
N THR A 121 -25.34 -32.06 21.65
CA THR A 121 -25.87 -33.16 20.83
C THR A 121 -25.26 -33.24 19.43
N LYS A 122 -24.73 -32.12 18.92
CA LYS A 122 -24.14 -31.97 17.58
C LYS A 122 -22.68 -31.51 17.59
N GLU A 123 -22.15 -31.09 18.75
CA GLU A 123 -20.87 -30.35 18.91
C GLU A 123 -20.83 -28.95 18.25
N HIS A 124 -21.85 -28.58 17.47
CA HIS A 124 -22.05 -27.25 16.87
C HIS A 124 -23.48 -26.75 17.13
N SER A 125 -23.76 -25.50 16.72
CA SER A 125 -25.09 -24.89 16.79
C SER A 125 -25.44 -24.34 15.42
N ASP A 126 -26.65 -24.66 14.94
CA ASP A 126 -27.17 -24.25 13.62
C ASP A 126 -28.00 -22.96 13.72
N ALA A 127 -28.09 -22.36 14.91
CA ALA A 127 -29.02 -21.28 15.20
C ALA A 127 -28.85 -20.06 14.28
N LEU A 128 -27.63 -19.72 13.84
CA LEU A 128 -27.43 -18.60 12.91
C LEU A 128 -27.88 -18.95 11.48
N GLU A 129 -27.67 -20.19 11.05
CA GLU A 129 -28.03 -20.73 9.75
C GLU A 129 -29.56 -20.84 9.63
N ASP A 130 -30.20 -21.47 10.61
CA ASP A 130 -31.66 -21.58 10.74
C ASP A 130 -32.37 -20.21 10.76
N ILE A 131 -31.83 -19.21 11.49
CA ILE A 131 -32.36 -17.84 11.45
C ILE A 131 -32.20 -17.22 10.05
N ARG A 132 -31.05 -17.39 9.39
CA ARG A 132 -30.82 -16.83 8.05
C ARG A 132 -31.71 -17.46 6.98
N ASP A 133 -32.11 -18.72 7.14
CA ASP A 133 -33.06 -19.37 6.23
C ASP A 133 -34.52 -18.98 6.52
N LYS A 134 -34.94 -18.97 7.80
CA LYS A 134 -36.30 -18.53 8.20
C LYS A 134 -36.57 -17.05 7.93
N MET A 135 -35.54 -16.21 7.87
CA MET A 135 -35.66 -14.82 7.41
C MET A 135 -36.03 -14.69 5.92
N LYS A 136 -35.85 -15.72 5.09
CA LYS A 136 -36.26 -15.72 3.67
C LYS A 136 -37.75 -16.01 3.53
N ALA A 137 -38.24 -16.97 4.30
CA ALA A 137 -39.65 -17.27 4.52
C ALA A 137 -39.80 -18.01 5.86
N PRO A 138 -40.73 -17.61 6.76
CA PRO A 138 -41.77 -16.59 6.59
C PRO A 138 -41.29 -15.13 6.72
N GLY A 139 -40.02 -14.89 7.08
CA GLY A 139 -39.54 -13.55 7.45
C GLY A 139 -39.48 -13.36 8.97
N CYS A 140 -39.03 -12.19 9.43
CA CYS A 140 -38.88 -11.90 10.86
C CYS A 140 -39.48 -10.55 11.28
N HIS A 141 -39.95 -10.48 12.53
CA HIS A 141 -40.60 -9.31 13.11
C HIS A 141 -39.82 -8.83 14.35
N CYS A 142 -38.49 -8.66 14.21
CA CYS A 142 -37.63 -8.33 15.35
C CYS A 142 -38.02 -7.01 16.04
N GLU A 143 -38.56 -6.03 15.32
CA GLU A 143 -39.02 -4.76 15.90
C GLU A 143 -40.16 -4.95 16.92
N THR A 144 -41.12 -5.85 16.66
CA THR A 144 -42.25 -6.09 17.59
C THR A 144 -42.00 -7.26 18.56
N SER A 145 -40.98 -8.09 18.32
CA SER A 145 -40.74 -9.32 19.09
C SER A 145 -39.50 -9.29 19.99
N ASN A 146 -38.46 -8.52 19.66
CA ASN A 146 -37.20 -8.50 20.40
C ASN A 146 -37.10 -7.22 21.27
N PRO A 147 -36.90 -7.31 22.60
CA PRO A 147 -36.77 -6.15 23.48
C PRO A 147 -35.71 -5.12 23.06
N SER A 148 -34.68 -5.49 22.29
CA SER A 148 -33.70 -4.52 21.77
C SER A 148 -34.11 -3.80 20.47
N GLY A 149 -35.31 -4.05 19.92
CA GLY A 149 -35.85 -3.43 18.70
C GLY A 149 -35.02 -3.67 17.43
N SER A 150 -34.14 -4.67 17.44
CA SER A 150 -33.04 -4.80 16.47
C SER A 150 -32.78 -6.27 16.08
N CYS A 151 -31.99 -6.47 15.02
CA CYS A 151 -31.72 -7.81 14.47
C CYS A 151 -31.02 -8.73 15.50
N CYS A 152 -31.61 -9.90 15.73
CA CYS A 152 -31.16 -10.85 16.76
C CYS A 152 -29.80 -11.52 16.47
N LEU A 153 -29.29 -11.51 15.24
CA LEU A 153 -28.08 -12.24 14.85
C LEU A 153 -26.85 -11.91 15.72
N GLY A 154 -26.68 -10.65 16.12
CA GLY A 154 -25.60 -10.24 17.02
C GLY A 154 -25.77 -10.83 18.43
N SER A 155 -26.99 -10.81 18.97
CA SER A 155 -27.33 -11.41 20.26
C SER A 155 -27.15 -12.93 20.24
N VAL A 156 -27.54 -13.60 19.15
CA VAL A 156 -27.38 -15.05 18.97
C VAL A 156 -25.90 -15.43 18.85
N SER A 157 -25.11 -14.69 18.06
CA SER A 157 -23.66 -14.93 17.96
C SER A 157 -22.93 -14.74 19.30
N LYS A 158 -23.33 -13.74 20.10
CA LYS A 158 -22.86 -13.58 21.49
C LYS A 158 -23.32 -14.74 22.38
N GLY A 159 -24.58 -15.18 22.23
CA GLY A 159 -25.18 -16.30 22.96
C GLY A 159 -24.49 -17.65 22.72
N ILE A 160 -24.06 -17.94 21.49
CA ILE A 160 -23.26 -19.15 21.18
C ILE A 160 -21.96 -19.18 22.00
N ARG A 161 -21.24 -18.07 22.06
CA ARG A 161 -19.99 -17.96 22.85
C ARG A 161 -20.23 -18.11 24.35
N ILE A 162 -21.37 -17.60 24.84
CA ILE A 162 -21.80 -17.78 26.25
C ILE A 162 -22.16 -19.25 26.52
N ALA A 163 -22.92 -19.89 25.64
CA ALA A 163 -23.29 -21.29 25.73
C ALA A 163 -22.06 -22.22 25.74
N GLN A 164 -21.11 -21.99 24.83
CA GLN A 164 -19.82 -22.70 24.77
C GLN A 164 -19.04 -22.56 26.08
N LYS A 165 -18.75 -21.34 26.52
CA LYS A 165 -18.00 -21.08 27.76
C LYS A 165 -18.69 -21.68 28.99
N GLU A 166 -20.01 -21.62 29.06
CA GLU A 166 -20.75 -22.24 30.17
C GLU A 166 -20.77 -23.78 30.11
N LEU A 167 -20.66 -24.39 28.93
CA LEU A 167 -20.48 -25.85 28.81
C LEU A 167 -19.06 -26.27 29.24
N GLU A 168 -18.02 -25.53 28.82
CA GLU A 168 -16.64 -25.72 29.29
C GLU A 168 -16.51 -25.63 30.82
N LEU A 169 -17.19 -24.65 31.44
CA LEU A 169 -17.22 -24.49 32.89
C LEU A 169 -17.97 -25.62 33.61
N ASN A 170 -19.01 -26.20 32.99
CA ASN A 170 -19.70 -27.37 33.57
C ASN A 170 -18.81 -28.62 33.47
N ALA A 171 -18.14 -28.85 32.33
CA ALA A 171 -17.16 -29.93 32.17
C ALA A 171 -15.93 -29.77 33.10
N SER A 172 -15.66 -28.56 33.58
CA SER A 172 -14.60 -28.25 34.56
C SER A 172 -15.02 -28.43 36.03
N ASN A 173 -16.31 -28.68 36.30
CA ASN A 173 -16.87 -28.76 37.66
C ASN A 173 -17.19 -30.19 38.12
N GLU A 174 -17.02 -31.20 37.27
CA GLU A 174 -16.92 -32.60 37.71
C GLU A 174 -15.49 -32.87 38.25
N THR A 175 -15.37 -33.77 39.24
CA THR A 175 -14.23 -33.77 40.19
C THR A 175 -12.88 -34.20 39.57
N PRO A 176 -11.74 -33.71 40.13
CA PRO A 176 -10.51 -33.56 39.35
C PRO A 176 -9.73 -34.86 39.14
N THR A 177 -9.42 -35.17 37.88
CA THR A 177 -8.27 -36.03 37.53
C THR A 177 -7.47 -35.42 36.37
N SER A 178 -6.17 -35.20 36.60
CA SER A 178 -5.10 -34.96 35.61
C SER A 178 -5.43 -34.17 34.33
N ILE A 179 -5.13 -32.87 34.36
CA ILE A 179 -4.73 -31.96 33.26
C ILE A 179 -4.62 -32.61 31.86
N VAL A 180 -5.64 -32.43 31.01
CA VAL A 180 -5.45 -32.28 29.56
C VAL A 180 -6.30 -31.11 29.07
N LYS A 181 -5.64 -30.05 28.58
CA LYS A 181 -6.31 -28.87 28.00
C LYS A 181 -6.29 -29.00 26.47
N PRO A 182 -7.41 -28.82 25.74
CA PRO A 182 -7.42 -28.92 24.28
C PRO A 182 -6.49 -27.87 23.66
N SER A 183 -5.66 -28.28 22.70
CA SER A 183 -4.42 -27.57 22.36
C SER A 183 -4.50 -26.73 21.08
N THR A 184 -5.19 -25.58 21.14
CA THR A 184 -5.15 -24.56 20.07
C THR A 184 -3.79 -23.87 19.91
N GLY A 185 -2.91 -23.96 20.92
CA GLY A 185 -1.66 -23.19 21.04
C GLY A 185 -0.50 -23.55 20.08
N ARG A 186 -0.74 -24.28 18.98
CA ARG A 186 0.28 -24.55 17.95
C ARG A 186 0.18 -23.61 16.75
N VAL A 187 -1.02 -23.43 16.18
CA VAL A 187 -1.23 -22.60 14.98
C VAL A 187 -1.00 -21.12 15.28
N GLU A 188 -1.51 -20.63 16.41
CA GLU A 188 -1.35 -19.24 16.84
C GLU A 188 0.13 -18.86 17.06
N LYS A 189 0.92 -19.77 17.64
CA LYS A 189 2.37 -19.56 17.80
C LYS A 189 3.12 -19.53 16.47
N PHE A 190 2.78 -20.41 15.52
CA PHE A 190 3.34 -20.32 14.17
C PHE A 190 2.95 -19.02 13.45
N ALA A 191 1.73 -18.51 13.65
CA ALA A 191 1.29 -17.23 13.09
C ALA A 191 2.05 -16.03 13.70
N GLN A 192 2.18 -15.97 15.04
CA GLN A 192 2.95 -14.91 15.71
C GLN A 192 4.44 -14.94 15.38
N ILE A 193 5.06 -16.13 15.29
CA ILE A 193 6.46 -16.25 14.87
C ILE A 193 6.60 -15.81 13.40
N GLY A 194 5.67 -16.20 12.53
CA GLY A 194 5.68 -15.84 11.12
C GLY A 194 5.63 -14.33 10.85
N THR A 195 4.78 -13.58 11.56
CA THR A 195 4.69 -12.12 11.39
C THR A 195 5.95 -11.40 11.89
N VAL A 196 6.50 -11.82 13.04
CA VAL A 196 7.76 -11.25 13.57
C VAL A 196 8.94 -11.56 12.64
N PHE A 197 9.07 -12.81 12.17
CA PHE A 197 10.16 -13.20 11.28
C PHE A 197 10.07 -12.50 9.91
N SER A 198 8.85 -12.32 9.38
CA SER A 198 8.61 -11.55 8.16
C SER A 198 8.98 -10.07 8.32
N ALA A 199 8.61 -9.44 9.44
CA ALA A 199 8.97 -8.05 9.72
C ALA A 199 10.48 -7.86 9.88
N ILE A 200 11.17 -8.80 10.55
CA ILE A 200 12.63 -8.77 10.71
C ILE A 200 13.34 -8.95 9.37
N MET A 201 12.94 -9.92 8.53
CA MET A 201 13.53 -10.12 7.20
C MET A 201 13.29 -8.93 6.26
N ALA A 202 12.09 -8.36 6.24
CA ALA A 202 11.76 -7.16 5.45
C ALA A 202 12.49 -5.90 5.95
N SER A 203 12.83 -5.82 7.24
CA SER A 203 13.66 -4.75 7.78
C SER A 203 15.14 -4.97 7.46
N ALA A 204 15.61 -6.22 7.52
CA ALA A 204 17.01 -6.60 7.32
C ALA A 204 17.52 -6.25 5.91
N CYS A 205 16.72 -6.43 4.86
CA CYS A 205 17.16 -6.08 3.50
C CYS A 205 17.42 -4.57 3.30
N CYS A 206 16.81 -3.70 4.11
CA CYS A 206 17.03 -2.25 4.06
C CYS A 206 18.10 -1.78 5.06
N TRP A 207 18.14 -2.35 6.28
CA TRP A 207 19.06 -1.93 7.34
C TRP A 207 20.44 -2.57 7.23
N LEU A 208 20.56 -3.81 6.76
CA LEU A 208 21.85 -4.53 6.71
C LEU A 208 22.87 -3.88 5.76
N PRO A 209 22.51 -3.36 4.57
CA PRO A 209 23.46 -2.62 3.72
C PRO A 209 23.98 -1.34 4.39
N LEU A 210 23.08 -0.58 5.04
CA LEU A 210 23.44 0.65 5.75
C LEU A 210 24.34 0.37 6.97
N LEU A 211 24.05 -0.72 7.69
CA LEU A 211 24.86 -1.19 8.82
C LEU A 211 26.26 -1.64 8.38
N LEU A 212 26.38 -2.38 7.28
CA LEU A 212 27.68 -2.84 6.74
C LEU A 212 28.54 -1.65 6.26
N LEU A 213 27.92 -0.65 5.64
CA LEU A 213 28.59 0.62 5.31
C LEU A 213 29.05 1.37 6.57
N ALA A 214 28.22 1.44 7.62
CA ALA A 214 28.57 2.09 8.88
C ALA A 214 29.71 1.38 9.64
N VAL A 215 29.89 0.06 9.47
CA VAL A 215 31.02 -0.72 10.01
C VAL A 215 32.25 -0.65 9.08
N GLY A 216 32.17 0.05 7.94
CA GLY A 216 33.28 0.23 6.99
C GLY A 216 33.64 -1.02 6.19
N VAL A 217 32.81 -2.06 6.22
CA VAL A 217 33.02 -3.29 5.45
C VAL A 217 32.54 -3.06 4.02
N SER A 218 33.47 -2.89 3.09
CA SER A 218 33.16 -2.80 1.66
C SER A 218 32.46 -4.09 1.20
N GLY A 219 31.16 -3.98 0.91
CA GLY A 219 30.26 -5.13 0.75
C GLY A 219 30.57 -6.09 -0.40
N ALA A 220 31.56 -5.80 -1.25
CA ALA A 220 31.91 -6.57 -2.45
C ALA A 220 32.09 -8.08 -2.18
N GLY A 221 32.78 -8.46 -1.09
CA GLY A 221 32.99 -9.87 -0.75
C GLY A 221 31.72 -10.62 -0.32
N ILE A 222 30.72 -9.91 0.22
CA ILE A 222 29.45 -10.52 0.66
C ILE A 222 28.43 -10.49 -0.50
N ALA A 223 28.41 -9.41 -1.28
CA ALA A 223 27.55 -9.25 -2.46
C ALA A 223 27.72 -10.40 -3.47
N ALA A 224 28.96 -10.75 -3.82
CA ALA A 224 29.24 -11.83 -4.77
C ALA A 224 28.68 -13.21 -4.33
N THR A 225 28.60 -13.47 -3.02
CA THR A 225 27.98 -14.72 -2.53
C THR A 225 26.45 -14.64 -2.49
N LEU A 226 25.89 -13.48 -2.15
CA LEU A 226 24.45 -13.24 -2.17
C LEU A 226 23.85 -13.24 -3.58
N GLU A 227 24.61 -12.80 -4.60
CA GLU A 227 24.20 -12.86 -6.01
C GLU A 227 23.84 -14.28 -6.46
N THR A 228 24.58 -15.30 -5.99
CA THR A 228 24.29 -16.71 -6.28
C THR A 228 22.90 -17.13 -5.78
N TYR A 229 22.42 -16.52 -4.69
CA TYR A 229 21.09 -16.77 -4.12
C TYR A 229 20.03 -15.75 -4.55
N ARG A 230 20.40 -14.69 -5.28
CA ARG A 230 19.48 -13.64 -5.78
C ARG A 230 18.26 -14.18 -6.54
N PRO A 231 18.36 -15.16 -7.46
CA PRO A 231 17.15 -15.72 -8.11
C PRO A 231 16.22 -16.44 -7.12
N LEU A 232 16.75 -17.08 -6.07
CA LEU A 232 15.94 -17.73 -5.02
C LEU A 232 15.16 -16.69 -4.22
N PHE A 233 15.82 -15.60 -3.78
CA PHE A 233 15.13 -14.49 -3.11
C PHE A 233 14.04 -13.85 -3.98
N ILE A 234 14.30 -13.67 -5.29
CA ILE A 234 13.32 -13.16 -6.25
C ILE A 234 12.08 -14.08 -6.33
N ILE A 235 12.27 -15.40 -6.46
CA ILE A 235 11.18 -16.38 -6.51
C ILE A 235 10.35 -16.36 -5.21
N VAL A 236 11.01 -16.31 -4.05
CA VAL A 236 10.33 -16.24 -2.74
C VAL A 236 9.53 -14.94 -2.60
N THR A 237 10.09 -13.79 -2.98
CA THR A 237 9.40 -12.49 -2.92
C THR A 237 8.18 -12.44 -3.84
N PHE A 238 8.29 -12.94 -5.08
CA PHE A 238 7.12 -13.05 -5.97
C PHE A 238 6.07 -14.05 -5.45
N GLY A 239 6.48 -15.12 -4.78
CA GLY A 239 5.57 -16.05 -4.11
C GLY A 239 4.76 -15.39 -2.99
N PHE A 240 5.40 -14.57 -2.14
CA PHE A 240 4.72 -13.81 -1.10
C PHE A 240 3.81 -12.70 -1.66
N LEU A 241 4.28 -11.92 -2.64
CA LEU A 241 3.46 -10.89 -3.30
C LEU A 241 2.26 -11.50 -4.03
N GLY A 242 2.47 -12.58 -4.80
CA GLY A 242 1.39 -13.32 -5.47
C GLY A 242 0.36 -13.86 -4.49
N SER A 243 0.79 -14.37 -3.33
CA SER A 243 -0.10 -14.79 -2.26
C SER A 243 -0.89 -13.61 -1.65
N ALA A 244 -0.24 -12.48 -1.40
CA ALA A 244 -0.88 -11.27 -0.88
C ALA A 244 -1.92 -10.70 -1.87
N PHE A 245 -1.60 -10.64 -3.16
CA PHE A 245 -2.57 -10.30 -4.22
C PHE A 245 -3.72 -11.30 -4.27
N TYR A 246 -3.43 -12.61 -4.26
CA TYR A 246 -4.45 -13.66 -4.27
C TYR A 246 -5.46 -13.49 -3.13
N PHE A 247 -5.00 -13.27 -1.89
CA PHE A 247 -5.89 -13.06 -0.74
C PHE A 247 -6.57 -11.67 -0.70
N THR A 248 -5.97 -10.64 -1.31
CA THR A 248 -6.53 -9.27 -1.36
C THR A 248 -7.55 -9.09 -2.48
N TYR A 249 -7.41 -9.85 -3.58
CA TYR A 249 -8.25 -9.74 -4.79
C TYR A 249 -9.19 -10.92 -5.04
N ARG A 250 -9.02 -12.07 -4.39
CA ARG A 250 -10.15 -13.01 -4.20
C ARG A 250 -10.97 -12.58 -2.98
N PRO A 251 -12.15 -11.96 -3.14
CA PRO A 251 -13.11 -11.95 -2.05
C PRO A 251 -13.40 -13.40 -1.65
N LYS A 252 -13.49 -13.67 -0.35
CA LYS A 252 -14.10 -14.92 0.12
C LYS A 252 -15.52 -14.95 -0.45
N LYS A 253 -15.88 -16.02 -1.17
CA LYS A 253 -17.26 -16.24 -1.61
C LYS A 253 -18.13 -16.61 -0.40
N PHE A 254 -18.51 -15.62 0.40
CA PHE A 254 -19.84 -15.66 0.97
C PHE A 254 -20.84 -15.77 -0.19
N ALA A 255 -21.76 -16.72 -0.11
CA ALA A 255 -22.67 -17.00 -1.20
C ALA A 255 -23.61 -15.80 -1.42
N ALA A 256 -23.37 -15.04 -2.48
CA ALA A 256 -24.19 -13.90 -2.87
C ALA A 256 -25.54 -14.38 -3.43
N GLY A 257 -26.46 -14.75 -2.53
CA GLY A 257 -27.87 -14.89 -2.86
C GLY A 257 -28.43 -13.52 -3.23
N THR A 258 -29.04 -13.42 -4.40
CA THR A 258 -29.69 -12.20 -4.88
C THR A 258 -30.99 -11.94 -4.12
N GLY A 259 -31.09 -10.81 -3.41
CA GLY A 259 -32.30 -10.41 -2.69
C GLY A 259 -32.14 -9.06 -1.99
N HIS A 260 -33.20 -8.28 -1.93
CA HIS A 260 -33.28 -6.89 -1.48
C HIS A 260 -32.40 -6.51 -0.27
N GLY A 261 -31.71 -5.38 -0.39
CA GLY A 261 -30.79 -4.87 0.63
C GLY A 261 -31.48 -4.14 1.78
N CYS A 262 -31.66 -4.83 2.91
CA CYS A 262 -31.60 -4.23 4.25
C CYS A 262 -30.42 -4.86 5.01
N CYS A 263 -29.61 -4.04 5.69
CA CYS A 263 -28.39 -4.44 6.42
C CYS A 263 -27.21 -5.00 5.57
N PRO A 264 -26.24 -4.15 5.17
CA PRO A 264 -24.94 -4.64 4.70
C PRO A 264 -24.07 -5.09 5.89
N THR A 265 -23.76 -6.38 5.98
CA THR A 265 -22.82 -6.92 6.98
C THR A 265 -21.38 -6.91 6.46
N GLU A 266 -20.49 -6.14 7.10
CA GLU A 266 -19.13 -6.54 7.54
C GLU A 266 -18.26 -5.30 7.83
N THR A 267 -17.91 -5.06 9.11
CA THR A 267 -16.53 -5.04 9.64
C THR A 267 -16.58 -4.78 11.16
N MET A 268 -15.43 -4.67 11.82
CA MET A 268 -15.30 -4.71 13.28
C MET A 268 -15.69 -3.40 13.98
N GLU A 269 -15.96 -3.53 15.28
CA GLU A 269 -16.45 -2.52 16.23
C GLU A 269 -17.95 -2.14 16.08
N ALA A 270 -18.62 -2.02 17.22
CA ALA A 270 -20.08 -1.94 17.29
C ALA A 270 -20.55 -0.49 17.49
N GLU A 271 -20.71 0.25 16.39
CA GLU A 271 -21.36 1.56 16.39
C GLU A 271 -22.86 1.48 16.03
N ASP A 272 -23.64 2.43 16.56
CA ASP A 272 -25.10 2.40 16.56
C ASP A 272 -25.70 2.54 15.14
N CYS A 273 -26.60 1.62 14.76
CA CYS A 273 -27.20 1.50 13.42
C CYS A 273 -28.10 2.67 12.95
N CYS A 274 -28.13 3.80 13.67
CA CYS A 274 -29.01 4.94 13.40
C CYS A 274 -28.28 6.29 13.53
N THR A 275 -27.01 6.36 13.12
CA THR A 275 -26.33 7.65 12.92
C THR A 275 -26.47 8.08 11.46
N PRO A 276 -26.87 9.34 11.16
CA PRO A 276 -26.83 9.85 9.80
C PRO A 276 -25.37 9.91 9.35
N LYS A 277 -25.08 9.47 8.11
CA LYS A 277 -23.71 9.37 7.60
C LYS A 277 -23.01 10.73 7.52
N ALA A 278 -22.24 11.06 8.55
CA ALA A 278 -21.17 12.05 8.43
C ALA A 278 -20.25 11.63 7.26
N LYS A 279 -19.97 12.56 6.35
CA LYS A 279 -19.09 12.29 5.19
C LYS A 279 -17.70 11.87 5.67
N ARG A 280 -17.08 10.96 4.90
CA ARG A 280 -15.61 10.76 4.83
C ARG A 280 -14.94 9.96 5.98
N ARG A 281 -15.43 8.76 6.30
CA ARG A 281 -14.49 7.64 6.61
C ARG A 281 -13.89 7.16 5.28
N PHE A 282 -12.56 7.11 5.19
CA PHE A 282 -11.87 6.57 4.01
C PHE A 282 -12.16 5.07 3.87
N ASN A 283 -12.23 4.59 2.63
CA ASN A 283 -12.53 3.19 2.35
C ASN A 283 -11.33 2.31 2.73
N MET A 284 -11.40 1.62 3.86
CA MET A 284 -10.29 0.81 4.39
C MET A 284 -9.89 -0.32 3.43
N MET A 285 -10.81 -0.80 2.58
CA MET A 285 -10.49 -1.79 1.54
C MET A 285 -9.68 -1.20 0.37
N SER A 286 -9.79 0.10 0.08
CA SER A 286 -8.90 0.75 -0.90
C SER A 286 -7.53 1.07 -0.29
N LEU A 287 -7.46 1.38 1.02
CA LEU A 287 -6.17 1.59 1.69
C LEU A 287 -5.28 0.34 1.61
N ASN A 288 -5.82 -0.85 1.92
CA ASN A 288 -5.06 -2.10 1.83
C ASN A 288 -4.58 -2.41 0.40
N LYS A 289 -5.37 -2.05 -0.62
CA LYS A 289 -4.97 -2.20 -2.03
C LYS A 289 -3.88 -1.22 -2.41
N VAL A 290 -3.99 0.06 -2.03
CA VAL A 290 -2.95 1.08 -2.25
C VAL A 290 -1.65 0.70 -1.54
N MET A 291 -1.71 0.20 -0.31
CA MET A 291 -0.55 -0.29 0.43
C MET A 291 0.12 -1.48 -0.28
N LEU A 292 -0.66 -2.46 -0.75
CA LEU A 292 -0.12 -3.61 -1.50
C LEU A 292 0.55 -3.18 -2.82
N TRP A 293 -0.06 -2.26 -3.58
CA TRP A 293 0.56 -1.71 -4.78
C TRP A 293 1.82 -0.89 -4.46
N GLY A 294 1.83 -0.08 -3.40
CA GLY A 294 3.02 0.66 -2.95
C GLY A 294 4.19 -0.25 -2.59
N VAL A 295 3.94 -1.31 -1.81
CA VAL A 295 4.95 -2.35 -1.49
C VAL A 295 5.44 -3.05 -2.76
N THR A 296 4.56 -3.29 -3.73
CA THR A 296 4.90 -3.94 -5.01
C THR A 296 5.78 -3.06 -5.87
N VAL A 297 5.44 -1.78 -6.04
CA VAL A 297 6.26 -0.80 -6.78
C VAL A 297 7.64 -0.63 -6.13
N LEU A 298 7.69 -0.54 -4.80
CA LEU A 298 8.94 -0.43 -4.05
C LEU A 298 9.82 -1.69 -4.21
N ALA A 299 9.23 -2.89 -4.13
CA ALA A 299 9.94 -4.15 -4.34
C ALA A 299 10.47 -4.31 -5.78
N VAL A 300 9.69 -3.86 -6.78
CA VAL A 300 10.13 -3.83 -8.19
C VAL A 300 11.31 -2.86 -8.37
N ALA A 301 11.24 -1.65 -7.82
CA ALA A 301 12.34 -0.69 -7.87
C ALA A 301 13.64 -1.26 -7.28
N PHE A 302 13.59 -1.81 -6.06
CA PHE A 302 14.75 -2.46 -5.43
C PHE A 302 15.28 -3.68 -6.20
N LEU A 303 14.44 -4.41 -6.93
CA LEU A 303 14.88 -5.52 -7.79
C LEU A 303 15.73 -4.99 -8.96
N PHE A 304 15.30 -3.90 -9.60
CA PHE A 304 15.98 -3.24 -10.72
C PHE A 304 17.13 -2.30 -10.29
N PHE A 305 17.33 -2.05 -9.00
CA PHE A 305 18.35 -1.12 -8.48
C PHE A 305 19.74 -1.24 -9.13
N PRO A 306 20.33 -2.43 -9.35
CA PRO A 306 21.65 -2.54 -9.99
C PRO A 306 21.71 -2.10 -11.46
N SER A 307 20.57 -1.88 -12.12
CA SER A 307 20.45 -1.39 -13.51
C SER A 307 20.29 0.14 -13.60
N TYR A 308 20.19 0.84 -12.47
CA TYR A 308 20.14 2.31 -12.42
C TYR A 308 21.03 2.93 -11.33
N VAL A 309 21.67 2.12 -10.49
CA VAL A 309 22.63 2.57 -9.47
C VAL A 309 23.83 3.32 -10.08
N GLY A 310 24.29 2.92 -11.27
CA GLY A 310 25.38 3.60 -11.98
C GLY A 310 25.04 5.05 -12.38
N LEU A 311 23.76 5.32 -12.66
CA LEU A 311 23.25 6.66 -12.92
C LEU A 311 23.17 7.50 -11.63
N LEU A 312 22.62 6.91 -10.56
CA LEU A 312 22.39 7.61 -9.28
C LEU A 312 23.67 7.97 -8.50
N PHE A 313 24.67 7.10 -8.51
CA PHE A 313 25.97 7.37 -7.85
C PHE A 313 26.99 8.03 -8.79
N GLY A 314 26.61 8.22 -10.06
CA GLY A 314 27.43 8.80 -11.11
C GLY A 314 28.53 7.85 -11.60
N THR A 315 28.64 7.72 -12.91
CA THR A 315 29.86 7.25 -13.58
C THR A 315 30.93 8.34 -13.50
N GLY A 316 31.42 8.63 -12.28
CA GLY A 316 32.25 9.79 -11.96
C GLY A 316 33.43 9.93 -12.93
N ASN A 317 33.35 10.92 -13.81
CA ASN A 317 34.26 11.25 -14.91
C ASN A 317 35.11 10.08 -15.40
N ASN A 318 34.50 9.15 -16.14
CA ASN A 318 35.25 8.20 -16.97
C ASN A 318 35.96 8.99 -18.09
N SER A 319 37.18 9.43 -17.84
CA SER A 319 38.09 9.92 -18.89
C SER A 319 38.24 8.82 -19.93
N ALA A 320 37.67 9.04 -21.12
CA ALA A 320 37.74 8.07 -22.21
C ALA A 320 39.21 7.85 -22.61
N VAL A 321 39.59 6.59 -22.79
CA VAL A 321 40.96 6.24 -23.22
C VAL A 321 41.07 6.52 -24.72
N THR A 322 41.72 7.63 -25.08
CA THR A 322 41.91 8.04 -26.48
C THR A 322 43.10 7.30 -27.11
N GLU A 323 43.10 7.19 -28.44
CA GLU A 323 44.15 6.47 -29.19
C GLU A 323 45.55 7.09 -29.05
N ASN A 324 45.63 8.35 -28.59
CA ASN A 324 46.89 9.03 -28.29
C ASN A 324 47.50 8.65 -26.92
N MET A 325 46.89 7.74 -26.15
CA MET A 325 47.40 7.26 -24.85
C MET A 325 48.00 5.87 -24.98
N HIS A 326 49.09 5.59 -24.26
CA HIS A 326 49.61 4.22 -24.19
C HIS A 326 48.65 3.35 -23.36
N ARG A 327 48.08 2.32 -24.00
CA ARG A 327 46.93 1.55 -23.50
C ARG A 327 47.31 0.12 -23.11
N ALA A 328 46.76 -0.35 -21.99
CA ALA A 328 46.67 -1.77 -21.66
C ALA A 328 45.25 -2.15 -21.26
N VAL A 329 44.89 -3.42 -21.52
CA VAL A 329 43.61 -4.00 -21.11
C VAL A 329 43.85 -5.08 -20.05
N PHE A 330 43.15 -4.96 -18.92
CA PHE A 330 43.17 -5.90 -17.81
C PHE A 330 41.84 -6.63 -17.71
N GLN A 331 41.86 -7.96 -17.74
CA GLN A 331 40.74 -8.80 -17.33
C GLN A 331 40.64 -8.75 -15.80
N ILE A 332 39.43 -8.59 -15.26
CA ILE A 332 39.20 -8.45 -13.81
C ILE A 332 38.17 -9.48 -13.34
N GLU A 333 38.48 -10.13 -12.23
CA GLU A 333 37.66 -11.14 -11.57
C GLU A 333 36.98 -10.55 -10.33
N GLY A 334 35.74 -10.97 -10.07
CA GLY A 334 34.91 -10.43 -8.98
C GLY A 334 34.11 -9.16 -9.33
N MET A 335 34.21 -8.64 -10.56
CA MET A 335 33.37 -7.54 -11.04
C MET A 335 32.02 -8.08 -11.52
N THR A 336 30.94 -7.82 -10.76
CA THR A 336 29.61 -8.43 -10.97
C THR A 336 28.46 -7.45 -11.20
N CYS A 337 28.70 -6.14 -11.06
CA CYS A 337 27.75 -5.09 -11.44
C CYS A 337 28.46 -3.77 -11.77
N GLU A 338 27.71 -2.78 -12.25
CA GLU A 338 28.20 -1.41 -12.49
C GLU A 338 28.83 -0.75 -11.24
N GLY A 339 28.27 -1.03 -10.04
CA GLY A 339 28.85 -0.56 -8.78
C GLY A 339 30.20 -1.18 -8.43
N CYS A 340 30.48 -2.41 -8.90
CA CYS A 340 31.82 -2.97 -8.86
C CYS A 340 32.73 -2.25 -9.86
N ALA A 341 32.25 -1.94 -11.07
CA ALA A 341 33.02 -1.24 -12.08
C ALA A 341 33.44 0.18 -11.62
N THR A 342 32.57 0.96 -10.98
CA THR A 342 32.96 2.27 -10.41
C THR A 342 33.97 2.14 -9.28
N THR A 343 33.81 1.15 -8.40
CA THR A 343 34.78 0.83 -7.32
C THR A 343 36.16 0.48 -7.90
N VAL A 344 36.20 -0.34 -8.95
CA VAL A 344 37.43 -0.74 -9.64
C VAL A 344 38.07 0.45 -10.38
N ALA A 345 37.27 1.28 -11.06
CA ALA A 345 37.78 2.48 -11.74
C ALA A 345 38.45 3.43 -10.74
N GLN A 346 37.81 3.67 -9.60
CA GLN A 346 38.36 4.51 -8.52
C GLN A 346 39.65 3.93 -7.93
N ALA A 347 39.75 2.60 -7.78
CA ALA A 347 40.96 1.95 -7.30
C ALA A 347 42.14 2.06 -8.29
N ILE A 348 41.89 1.95 -9.60
CA ILE A 348 42.93 2.07 -10.63
C ILE A 348 43.39 3.53 -10.79
N ARG A 349 42.48 4.52 -10.75
CA ARG A 349 42.83 5.95 -10.85
C ARG A 349 43.66 6.48 -9.69
N GLN A 350 43.71 5.78 -8.56
CA GLN A 350 44.57 6.12 -7.41
C GLN A 350 46.03 5.64 -7.59
N VAL A 351 46.34 4.93 -8.68
CA VAL A 351 47.71 4.50 -9.01
C VAL A 351 48.47 5.62 -9.72
N PRO A 352 49.66 6.02 -9.26
CA PRO A 352 50.48 7.03 -9.94
C PRO A 352 50.74 6.68 -11.43
N GLY A 353 50.67 7.69 -12.30
CA GLY A 353 50.88 7.54 -13.74
C GLY A 353 49.65 7.10 -14.56
N VAL A 354 48.52 6.79 -13.92
CA VAL A 354 47.25 6.53 -14.61
C VAL A 354 46.55 7.86 -14.96
N VAL A 355 46.23 8.06 -16.24
CA VAL A 355 45.58 9.29 -16.75
C VAL A 355 44.10 9.04 -17.07
N ALA A 356 43.79 7.88 -17.65
CA ALA A 356 42.44 7.50 -18.07
C ALA A 356 42.11 6.06 -17.66
N VAL A 357 40.86 5.82 -17.26
CA VAL A 357 40.35 4.47 -16.93
C VAL A 357 38.93 4.34 -17.46
N GLU A 358 38.75 3.41 -18.38
CA GLU A 358 37.49 3.01 -18.99
C GLU A 358 37.21 1.55 -18.61
N ILE A 359 36.00 1.22 -18.16
CA ILE A 359 35.66 -0.15 -17.71
C ILE A 359 34.40 -0.65 -18.39
N SER A 360 34.52 -1.79 -19.07
CA SER A 360 33.39 -2.57 -19.56
C SER A 360 33.08 -3.67 -18.55
N TYR A 361 32.00 -3.49 -17.80
CA TYR A 361 31.47 -4.49 -16.89
C TYR A 361 31.11 -5.79 -17.65
N GLU A 362 30.45 -5.67 -18.80
CA GLU A 362 30.01 -6.79 -19.65
C GLU A 362 31.17 -7.71 -20.06
N LYS A 363 32.29 -7.11 -20.49
CA LYS A 363 33.52 -7.83 -20.87
C LYS A 363 34.40 -8.18 -19.65
N ARG A 364 34.05 -7.67 -18.46
CA ARG A 364 34.83 -7.71 -17.21
C ARG A 364 36.26 -7.19 -17.41
N GLN A 365 36.40 -6.11 -18.17
CA GLN A 365 37.68 -5.56 -18.61
C GLN A 365 37.82 -4.08 -18.23
N ALA A 366 39.02 -3.71 -17.75
CA ALA A 366 39.42 -2.32 -17.59
C ALA A 366 40.50 -1.97 -18.61
N ALA A 367 40.25 -0.93 -19.41
CA ALA A 367 41.26 -0.28 -20.22
C ALA A 367 41.88 0.87 -19.41
N VAL A 368 43.21 0.93 -19.39
CA VAL A 368 43.98 1.91 -18.65
C VAL A 368 44.88 2.66 -19.63
N GLY A 369 44.72 3.99 -19.67
CA GLY A 369 45.56 4.90 -20.44
C GLY A 369 46.56 5.63 -19.53
N VAL A 370 47.82 5.65 -19.95
CA VAL A 370 48.91 6.43 -19.33
C VAL A 370 49.45 7.47 -20.33
N GLU A 371 50.29 8.39 -19.86
CA GLU A 371 50.92 9.40 -20.71
C GLU A 371 51.75 8.77 -21.86
N PRO A 372 51.84 9.40 -23.03
CA PRO A 372 52.62 8.88 -24.16
C PRO A 372 54.08 8.62 -23.78
N GLY A 373 54.55 7.38 -23.99
CA GLY A 373 55.93 6.97 -23.66
C GLY A 373 56.17 6.62 -22.18
N SER A 374 55.21 6.81 -21.27
CA SER A 374 55.32 6.37 -19.88
C SER A 374 55.02 4.87 -19.74
N PRO A 375 55.81 4.10 -18.96
CA PRO A 375 55.58 2.67 -18.78
C PRO A 375 54.36 2.42 -17.89
N ILE A 376 53.45 1.54 -18.34
CA ILE A 376 52.23 1.22 -17.59
C ILE A 376 52.60 0.54 -16.25
N PRO A 377 52.09 1.02 -15.09
CA PRO A 377 52.46 0.53 -13.75
C PRO A 377 51.77 -0.80 -13.39
N LYS A 378 51.99 -1.84 -14.23
CA LYS A 378 51.33 -3.15 -14.22
C LYS A 378 51.29 -3.80 -12.82
N LYS A 379 52.36 -3.66 -12.03
CA LYS A 379 52.48 -4.22 -10.66
C LYS A 379 51.63 -3.46 -9.62
N GLU A 380 51.53 -2.15 -9.74
CA GLU A 380 50.82 -1.29 -8.78
C GLU A 380 49.32 -1.32 -9.03
N ILE A 381 48.89 -1.38 -10.29
CA ILE A 381 47.49 -1.65 -10.67
C ILE A 381 47.00 -2.96 -10.06
N LEU A 382 47.77 -4.05 -10.18
CA LEU A 382 47.42 -5.34 -9.55
C LEU A 382 47.41 -5.29 -8.02
N ALA A 383 48.28 -4.48 -7.39
CA ALA A 383 48.27 -4.28 -5.95
C ALA A 383 47.06 -3.46 -5.47
N ALA A 384 46.66 -2.42 -6.22
CA ALA A 384 45.49 -1.61 -5.95
C ALA A 384 44.18 -2.42 -6.10
N LEU A 385 44.06 -3.23 -7.16
CA LEU A 385 42.96 -4.17 -7.35
C LEU A 385 42.86 -5.15 -6.16
N LYS A 386 43.98 -5.77 -5.77
CA LYS A 386 44.01 -6.70 -4.63
C LYS A 386 43.64 -6.02 -3.31
N LYS A 387 44.05 -4.76 -3.10
CA LYS A 387 43.66 -3.95 -1.93
C LYS A 387 42.15 -3.62 -1.94
N ALA A 388 41.56 -3.44 -3.12
CA ALA A 388 40.12 -3.24 -3.30
C ALA A 388 39.29 -4.54 -3.28
N GLY A 389 39.94 -5.71 -3.15
CA GLY A 389 39.28 -7.03 -3.08
C GLY A 389 39.10 -7.76 -4.42
N TYR A 390 39.68 -7.24 -5.50
CA TYR A 390 39.55 -7.80 -6.86
C TYR A 390 40.86 -8.48 -7.32
N SER A 391 40.73 -9.49 -8.18
CA SER A 391 41.86 -10.11 -8.89
C SER A 391 41.87 -9.67 -10.35
N GLY A 392 43.02 -9.73 -11.02
CA GLY A 392 43.09 -9.38 -12.43
C GLY A 392 44.35 -9.86 -13.14
N LYS A 393 44.31 -9.84 -14.48
CA LYS A 393 45.38 -10.29 -15.36
C LYS A 393 45.41 -9.40 -16.62
N ILE A 394 46.59 -8.99 -17.06
CA ILE A 394 46.73 -8.24 -18.32
C ILE A 394 46.44 -9.14 -19.53
N LEU A 395 45.73 -8.61 -20.53
CA LEU A 395 45.38 -9.29 -21.78
C LEU A 395 46.28 -8.83 -22.93
N SER A 396 46.46 -7.52 -23.06
CA SER A 396 47.29 -6.89 -24.07
C SER A 396 48.02 -5.67 -23.50
N THR A 397 49.20 -5.40 -24.04
CA THR A 397 49.82 -4.07 -24.05
C THR A 397 50.08 -3.75 -25.51
N GLU A 398 49.56 -2.63 -26.01
CA GLU A 398 49.85 -2.21 -27.38
C GLU A 398 51.17 -1.45 -27.38
N GLU A 399 52.25 -2.22 -27.55
CA GLU A 399 53.61 -1.73 -27.71
C GLU A 399 53.89 -1.60 -29.22
N THR A 400 53.97 -0.36 -29.71
CA THR A 400 54.25 -0.07 -31.12
C THR A 400 55.70 -0.39 -31.47
N SER A 401 55.92 -1.47 -32.22
CA SER A 401 57.17 -1.77 -32.91
C SER A 401 56.93 -1.82 -34.41
N GLU A 402 57.66 -1.02 -35.19
CA GLU A 402 57.58 -0.99 -36.65
C GLU A 402 58.28 -2.20 -37.32
N ALA A 403 57.98 -2.39 -38.60
CA ALA A 403 58.69 -3.22 -39.59
C ALA A 403 58.71 -4.75 -39.38
N SER A 404 57.95 -5.47 -40.22
CA SER A 404 58.54 -6.29 -41.30
C SER A 404 57.50 -6.76 -42.33
N ASP A 405 57.69 -6.29 -43.57
CA ASP A 405 57.42 -6.92 -44.87
C ASP A 405 56.07 -7.58 -45.28
N HIS A 406 55.65 -7.14 -46.49
CA HIS A 406 55.02 -7.93 -47.58
C HIS A 406 53.53 -8.38 -47.42
N ILE A 407 52.68 -8.40 -48.47
CA ILE A 407 52.75 -7.83 -49.84
C ILE A 407 51.33 -7.61 -50.42
N ILE A 408 51.22 -6.70 -51.39
CA ILE A 408 50.21 -6.52 -52.48
C ILE A 408 49.13 -7.65 -52.57
N THR A 409 47.83 -7.36 -52.58
CA THR A 409 47.07 -6.98 -53.81
C THR A 409 45.69 -6.38 -53.50
N ALA A 410 45.25 -5.40 -54.28
CA ALA A 410 43.90 -4.83 -54.24
C ALA A 410 43.00 -5.43 -55.34
N THR A 411 41.73 -5.71 -55.05
CA THR A 411 40.71 -5.99 -56.08
C THR A 411 39.31 -5.56 -55.62
N THR A 412 38.68 -4.71 -56.42
CA THR A 412 37.25 -4.35 -56.43
C THR A 412 36.80 -4.25 -57.90
N PRO A 413 35.48 -4.27 -58.21
CA PRO A 413 34.33 -4.88 -57.56
C PRO A 413 33.69 -5.96 -58.49
N PRO A 414 32.40 -6.30 -58.34
CA PRO A 414 31.46 -5.96 -59.43
C PRO A 414 30.01 -5.61 -58.99
N SER A 415 29.12 -5.38 -59.96
CA SER A 415 27.67 -5.06 -59.85
C SER A 415 26.92 -5.67 -61.07
N ILE A 416 25.60 -5.68 -61.23
CA ILE A 416 24.47 -4.95 -60.61
C ILE A 416 23.35 -5.97 -60.23
N ASP A 417 22.02 -5.79 -60.15
CA ASP A 417 21.03 -4.71 -60.45
C ASP A 417 20.34 -4.21 -59.15
N GLY A 418 19.02 -4.11 -58.85
CA GLY A 418 17.72 -4.50 -59.47
C GLY A 418 16.96 -5.52 -58.58
N ASP A 419 15.76 -5.32 -58.02
CA ASP A 419 14.74 -4.24 -58.13
C ASP A 419 14.02 -3.98 -56.76
N ASP A 420 13.02 -3.08 -56.74
CA ASP A 420 12.15 -2.69 -55.60
C ASP A 420 11.31 -3.85 -54.99
N GLU A 421 10.57 -3.75 -53.87
CA GLU A 421 10.01 -2.67 -53.02
C GLU A 421 9.98 -3.19 -51.55
N GLN A 422 9.80 -2.46 -50.44
CA GLN A 422 9.58 -1.04 -50.11
C GLN A 422 9.99 -0.81 -48.62
N SER A 423 10.20 0.42 -48.16
CA SER A 423 10.30 0.76 -46.73
C SER A 423 9.73 2.17 -46.43
N SER A 424 8.79 2.26 -45.49
CA SER A 424 8.20 3.54 -45.06
C SER A 424 8.88 4.09 -43.79
N ASN A 425 9.80 5.04 -43.98
CA ASN A 425 10.54 5.71 -42.89
C ASN A 425 9.65 6.57 -41.98
N ILE A 426 10.07 6.72 -40.72
CA ILE A 426 9.70 7.84 -39.84
C ILE A 426 10.94 8.73 -39.72
N PRO A 427 10.84 10.07 -39.90
CA PRO A 427 11.99 10.96 -39.76
C PRO A 427 12.40 11.12 -38.29
N ASN A 428 13.71 11.23 -38.03
CA ASN A 428 14.21 11.69 -36.75
C ASN A 428 13.91 13.20 -36.61
N GLU A 429 13.03 13.57 -35.67
CA GLU A 429 12.88 14.96 -35.26
C GLU A 429 14.11 15.40 -34.45
N PHE A 430 14.74 16.49 -34.88
CA PHE A 430 15.80 17.16 -34.14
C PHE A 430 15.18 18.23 -33.25
N PHE A 431 15.47 18.18 -31.95
CA PHE A 431 15.04 19.20 -30.98
C PHE A 431 16.20 20.14 -30.64
N LEU A 432 15.89 21.44 -30.56
CA LEU A 432 16.78 22.48 -30.08
C LEU A 432 16.47 22.79 -28.61
N GLN A 433 17.52 22.80 -27.78
CA GLN A 433 17.44 23.09 -26.37
C GLN A 433 18.00 24.49 -26.06
N THR A 434 17.21 25.32 -25.36
CA THR A 434 17.59 26.66 -24.90
C THR A 434 17.53 26.71 -23.38
N VAL A 435 18.53 27.34 -22.74
CA VAL A 435 18.60 27.45 -21.28
C VAL A 435 18.53 28.92 -20.84
N LEU A 436 17.60 29.22 -19.92
CA LEU A 436 17.40 30.54 -19.32
C LEU A 436 17.72 30.51 -17.82
N ASN A 437 18.31 31.59 -17.32
CA ASN A 437 18.32 31.97 -15.91
C ASN A 437 16.99 32.65 -15.58
N ILE A 438 16.40 32.38 -14.42
CA ILE A 438 15.21 33.09 -13.94
C ILE A 438 15.43 33.51 -12.47
N GLU A 439 15.45 34.81 -12.25
CA GLU A 439 15.76 35.43 -10.96
C GLU A 439 14.49 35.61 -10.11
N GLY A 440 14.63 35.42 -8.79
CA GLY A 440 13.55 35.62 -7.81
C GLY A 440 12.68 34.38 -7.52
N MET A 441 12.87 33.26 -8.22
CA MET A 441 12.19 32.00 -7.85
C MET A 441 12.69 31.50 -6.50
N THR A 442 11.76 31.17 -5.59
CA THR A 442 12.05 30.75 -4.20
C THR A 442 11.20 29.56 -3.75
N CYS A 443 10.40 28.96 -4.63
CA CYS A 443 9.47 27.89 -4.28
C CYS A 443 9.12 26.98 -5.47
N GLU A 444 8.77 25.72 -5.20
CA GLU A 444 8.35 24.74 -6.22
C GLU A 444 7.12 25.23 -7.01
N GLU A 445 6.13 25.80 -6.32
CA GLU A 445 4.91 26.35 -6.93
C GLU A 445 5.21 27.57 -7.84
N CYS A 446 6.29 28.28 -7.56
CA CYS A 446 6.80 29.40 -8.35
C CYS A 446 7.28 28.88 -9.72
N ALA A 447 8.06 27.79 -9.72
CA ALA A 447 8.54 27.15 -10.93
C ALA A 447 7.43 26.49 -11.77
N LYS A 448 6.39 25.91 -11.15
CA LYS A 448 5.21 25.41 -11.89
C LYS A 448 4.54 26.53 -12.67
N ARG A 449 4.22 27.65 -12.01
CA ARG A 449 3.59 28.81 -12.64
C ARG A 449 4.46 29.43 -13.74
N VAL A 450 5.78 29.41 -13.59
CA VAL A 450 6.72 29.83 -14.66
C VAL A 450 6.68 28.83 -15.83
N SER A 451 6.72 27.52 -15.57
CA SER A 451 6.69 26.49 -16.60
C SER A 451 5.40 26.54 -17.43
N GLU A 452 4.24 26.64 -16.79
CA GLU A 452 2.93 26.80 -17.46
C GLU A 452 2.90 28.04 -18.37
N MET A 453 3.44 29.17 -17.89
CA MET A 453 3.50 30.41 -18.67
C MET A 453 4.45 30.30 -19.86
N ILE A 454 5.61 29.65 -19.72
CA ILE A 454 6.53 29.42 -20.84
C ILE A 454 5.91 28.45 -21.85
N HIS A 455 5.31 27.34 -21.40
CA HIS A 455 4.66 26.35 -22.26
C HIS A 455 3.45 26.94 -23.04
N SER A 456 2.90 28.08 -22.61
CA SER A 456 1.87 28.81 -23.38
C SER A 456 2.39 29.53 -24.64
N VAL A 457 3.71 29.64 -24.83
CA VAL A 457 4.32 30.32 -25.99
C VAL A 457 4.39 29.36 -27.21
N PRO A 458 3.85 29.75 -28.38
CA PRO A 458 3.91 28.91 -29.59
C PRO A 458 5.33 28.57 -30.03
N GLY A 459 5.53 27.32 -30.46
CA GLY A 459 6.83 26.78 -30.91
C GLY A 459 7.57 25.93 -29.86
N ILE A 460 7.09 25.91 -28.61
CA ILE A 460 7.67 25.10 -27.53
C ILE A 460 6.99 23.73 -27.47
N THR A 461 7.80 22.68 -27.22
CA THR A 461 7.35 21.29 -27.10
C THR A 461 7.44 20.77 -25.66
N ASP A 462 8.44 21.21 -24.89
CA ASP A 462 8.63 20.81 -23.49
C ASP A 462 9.35 21.92 -22.69
N VAL A 463 9.07 21.98 -21.39
CA VAL A 463 9.63 22.96 -20.45
C VAL A 463 9.91 22.31 -19.10
N HIS A 464 11.19 22.32 -18.69
CA HIS A 464 11.59 21.90 -17.35
C HIS A 464 12.19 23.09 -16.58
N VAL A 465 11.61 23.45 -15.43
CA VAL A 465 12.06 24.56 -14.58
C VAL A 465 12.56 24.02 -13.25
N ASP A 466 13.86 24.21 -13.01
CA ASP A 466 14.55 23.91 -11.75
C ASP A 466 14.64 25.19 -10.91
N PHE A 467 13.98 25.20 -9.75
CA PHE A 467 13.99 26.32 -8.82
C PHE A 467 15.21 26.36 -7.90
N GLU A 468 15.94 25.25 -7.75
CA GLU A 468 17.14 25.18 -6.90
C GLU A 468 18.36 25.75 -7.63
N SER A 469 18.51 25.47 -8.94
CA SER A 469 19.53 26.12 -9.78
C SER A 469 19.08 27.42 -10.46
N GLY A 470 17.78 27.74 -10.40
CA GLY A 470 17.19 28.95 -11.00
C GLY A 470 17.13 28.90 -12.53
N ARG A 471 17.03 27.70 -13.13
CA ARG A 471 17.15 27.48 -14.57
C ARG A 471 15.86 26.96 -15.19
N ALA A 472 15.46 27.55 -16.31
CA ALA A 472 14.46 26.98 -17.21
C ALA A 472 15.14 26.40 -18.46
N ASN A 473 14.80 25.15 -18.77
CA ASN A 473 15.24 24.41 -19.94
C ASN A 473 14.03 24.27 -20.87
N VAL A 474 14.14 24.78 -22.09
CA VAL A 474 13.05 24.89 -23.07
C VAL A 474 13.43 24.14 -24.33
N GLN A 475 12.57 23.21 -24.75
CA GLN A 475 12.76 22.41 -25.96
C GLN A 475 11.79 22.84 -27.06
N SER A 476 12.29 22.88 -28.30
CA SER A 476 11.49 23.19 -29.50
C SER A 476 11.94 22.35 -30.70
N PRO A 477 11.08 22.11 -31.71
CA PRO A 477 11.49 21.40 -32.92
C PRO A 477 12.39 22.31 -33.76
N ALA A 478 13.46 21.76 -34.36
CA ALA A 478 14.41 22.55 -35.15
C ALA A 478 13.78 23.28 -36.38
N CYS A 479 12.58 22.90 -36.80
CA CYS A 479 11.82 23.57 -37.85
C CYS A 479 10.96 24.77 -37.36
N CYS A 480 10.80 24.97 -36.05
CA CYS A 480 9.83 25.89 -35.45
C CYS A 480 10.37 26.54 -34.16
N ALA A 481 11.58 27.13 -34.22
CA ALA A 481 12.15 27.88 -33.12
C ALA A 481 11.23 29.05 -32.68
N PHE A 482 11.04 29.21 -31.37
CA PHE A 482 10.21 30.28 -30.79
C PHE A 482 10.98 31.61 -30.68
N PRO A 483 10.30 32.78 -30.77
CA PRO A 483 10.93 34.06 -30.50
C PRO A 483 11.32 34.18 -29.02
N LYS A 484 12.61 34.43 -28.76
CA LYS A 484 13.22 34.47 -27.41
C LYS A 484 12.55 35.54 -26.54
N GLU A 485 12.14 36.65 -27.15
CA GLU A 485 11.45 37.79 -26.54
C GLU A 485 10.06 37.40 -26.00
N ALA A 486 9.36 36.45 -26.62
CA ALA A 486 8.04 36.00 -26.17
C ALA A 486 8.14 35.12 -24.91
N VAL A 487 9.18 34.31 -24.79
CA VAL A 487 9.48 33.53 -23.58
C VAL A 487 9.87 34.46 -22.43
N LEU A 488 10.76 35.42 -22.67
CA LEU A 488 11.10 36.44 -21.67
C LEU A 488 9.86 37.24 -21.24
N SER A 489 9.00 37.64 -22.18
CA SER A 489 7.72 38.30 -21.89
C SER A 489 6.75 37.41 -21.09
N ALA A 490 6.81 36.09 -21.22
CA ALA A 490 5.99 35.16 -20.43
C ALA A 490 6.50 35.05 -18.99
N VAL A 491 7.82 35.02 -18.80
CA VAL A 491 8.48 35.06 -17.49
C VAL A 491 8.17 36.38 -16.77
N GLU A 492 8.27 37.52 -17.45
CA GLU A 492 7.90 38.83 -16.90
C GLU A 492 6.42 38.92 -16.50
N LYS A 493 5.50 38.40 -17.32
CA LYS A 493 4.06 38.30 -16.97
C LYS A 493 3.79 37.40 -15.76
N SER A 494 4.67 36.44 -15.48
CA SER A 494 4.58 35.62 -14.27
C SER A 494 5.14 36.33 -13.02
N GLY A 495 5.89 37.42 -13.18
CA GLY A 495 6.42 38.25 -12.10
C GLY A 495 7.90 38.02 -11.77
N PHE A 496 8.66 37.40 -12.67
CA PHE A 496 10.09 37.12 -12.52
C PHE A 496 10.88 37.75 -13.67
N HIS A 497 12.21 37.85 -13.54
CA HIS A 497 13.09 38.33 -14.61
C HIS A 497 13.91 37.17 -15.18
N GLY A 498 13.92 37.04 -16.52
CA GLY A 498 14.61 35.98 -17.23
C GLY A 498 15.80 36.48 -18.06
N LYS A 499 16.79 35.62 -18.31
CA LYS A 499 17.88 35.87 -19.25
C LYS A 499 18.37 34.58 -19.89
N VAL A 500 18.52 34.52 -21.20
CA VAL A 500 19.11 33.37 -21.91
C VAL A 500 20.60 33.22 -21.53
N ILE A 501 21.03 31.99 -21.21
CA ILE A 501 22.41 31.64 -20.85
C ILE A 501 23.10 30.84 -21.97
N VAL A 502 22.40 29.86 -22.54
CA VAL A 502 22.94 28.93 -23.54
C VAL A 502 21.94 28.81 -24.68
N GLU A 503 22.45 28.92 -25.90
CA GLU A 503 21.66 28.89 -27.12
C GLU A 503 21.87 27.56 -27.87
N GLU A 504 20.76 26.88 -28.14
CA GLU A 504 20.58 25.94 -29.27
C GLU A 504 21.62 24.79 -29.39
N THR A 505 21.70 23.94 -28.36
CA THR A 505 22.30 22.60 -28.52
C THR A 505 21.29 21.62 -29.12
N PRO A 506 21.65 20.83 -30.15
CA PRO A 506 20.79 19.78 -30.69
C PRO A 506 20.74 18.57 -29.73
N VAL A 507 19.54 18.10 -29.38
CA VAL A 507 19.34 16.98 -28.45
C VAL A 507 18.56 15.86 -29.13
N SER A 508 19.12 14.64 -29.12
CA SER A 508 18.46 13.43 -29.61
C SER A 508 17.71 12.73 -28.46
N THR A 509 16.39 12.74 -28.49
CA THR A 509 15.55 12.15 -27.43
C THR A 509 15.46 10.63 -27.54
N SER A 510 15.94 9.90 -26.53
CA SER A 510 15.63 8.47 -26.36
C SER A 510 14.21 8.31 -25.80
N SER A 511 13.29 7.77 -26.61
CA SER A 511 11.86 7.73 -26.25
C SER A 511 11.59 6.80 -25.06
N THR A 512 11.17 7.37 -23.94
CA THR A 512 10.55 6.64 -22.82
C THR A 512 9.07 7.00 -22.79
N LYS A 513 8.22 6.10 -23.30
CA LYS A 513 6.77 6.19 -23.12
C LYS A 513 6.40 5.89 -21.66
N GLN A 514 5.47 6.68 -21.13
CA GLN A 514 4.72 6.36 -19.90
C GLN A 514 3.63 5.32 -20.20
#